data_AF-A0A1H4RJX2-F1
#
_entry.id   AF-A0A1H4RJX2-F1
#
_cell.length_a   1.000
_cell.length_b   1.000
_cell.length_c   1.000
_cell.angle_alpha   90.00
_cell.angle_beta   90.00
_cell.angle_gamma   90.00
#
_symmetry.space_group_name_H-M   'P 1'
#
loop_
_entity.id
_entity.type
_entity.pdbx_description
1 polymer ?
#
loop_
_entity_poly.entity_id
_entity_poly.type
_entity_poly.pdbx_seq_one_letter_code
_entity_poly.pdbx_strand_id
1 'polypeptide(L)' 'MIELIGILLVVQGGGGLLNRLLGAHSPSWFVQLHVLPPALHVVASVVMVLLGVAVLTGTRKRRG' A
#
# COMPACT_ATOMS: atom_id res chain seq x y z
N MET A 1 -2.27 16.40 -5.32
CA MET A 1 -2.61 15.20 -6.12
C MET A 1 -1.58 14.08 -5.96
N ILE A 2 -0.30 14.26 -6.34
CA ILE A 2 0.72 13.19 -6.19
C ILE A 2 0.93 12.76 -4.73
N GLU A 3 0.94 13.72 -3.80
CA GLU A 3 1.05 13.42 -2.37
C GLU A 3 -0.10 12.54 -1.86
N LEU A 4 -1.33 12.78 -2.33
CA LEU A 4 -2.48 11.93 -2.03
C LEU A 4 -2.29 10.51 -2.57
N ILE A 5 -1.75 10.35 -3.78
CA ILE A 5 -1.42 9.03 -4.34
C ILE A 5 -0.41 8.30 -3.44
N GLY A 6 0.63 9.01 -3.00
CA GLY A 6 1.61 8.46 -2.06
C GLY A 6 0.98 8.00 -0.75
N ILE A 7 0.12 8.83 -0.15
CA ILE A 7 -0.63 8.47 1.07
C ILE A 7 -1.50 7.25 0.82
N LEU A 8 -2.27 7.22 -0.27
CA LEU A 8 -3.15 6.10 -0.60
C LEU A 8 -2.37 4.80 -0.78
N LEU A 9 -1.21 4.84 -1.45
CA LEU A 9 -0.34 3.67 -1.61
C LEU A 9 0.17 3.14 -0.26
N VAL A 10 0.60 4.04 0.64
CA VAL A 10 1.07 3.65 1.98
C VAL A 10 -0.08 3.08 2.83
N VAL A 11 -1.25 3.72 2.82
CA VAL A 11 -2.41 3.26 3.60
C VAL A 11 -2.95 1.94 3.07
N GLN A 12 -3.09 1.82 1.74
CA GLN A 12 -3.58 0.59 1.10
C GLN A 12 -2.59 -0.56 1.29
N GLY A 13 -1.30 -0.34 1.00
CA GLY A 13 -0.27 -1.34 1.17
C GLY A 13 -0.04 -1.70 2.63
N GLY A 14 0.11 -0.71 3.51
CA GLY A 14 0.39 -0.93 4.92
C GLY A 14 -0.78 -1.61 5.64
N GLY A 15 -2.00 -1.12 5.42
CA GLY A 15 -3.20 -1.71 5.99
C GLY A 15 -3.45 -3.13 5.46
N GLY A 16 -3.29 -3.36 4.15
CA GLY A 16 -3.43 -4.70 3.57
C GLY A 16 -2.34 -5.69 4.02
N LEU A 17 -1.11 -5.22 4.22
CA LEU A 17 -0.03 -6.02 4.78
C LEU A 17 -0.35 -6.44 6.21
N LEU A 18 -0.72 -5.49 7.08
CA LEU A 18 -1.11 -5.77 8.45
C LEU A 18 -2.32 -6.70 8.52
N ASN A 19 -3.32 -6.50 7.65
CA ASN A 19 -4.48 -7.38 7.55
C ASN A 19 -4.06 -8.86 7.35
N ARG A 20 -3.14 -9.14 6.43
CA ARG A 20 -2.68 -10.52 6.19
C ARG A 20 -1.74 -11.03 7.28
N LEU A 21 -0.84 -10.19 7.79
CA LEU A 21 0.09 -10.59 8.86
C LEU A 21 -0.62 -10.87 10.19
N LEU A 22 -1.75 -10.18 10.46
CA LEU A 22 -2.61 -10.42 11.61
C LEU A 22 -3.60 -11.58 11.40
N GLY A 23 -3.47 -12.33 10.31
CA GLY A 23 -4.28 -13.52 10.04
C GLY A 23 -5.72 -13.22 9.61
N ALA A 24 -6.05 -12.00 9.19
CA ALA A 24 -7.40 -11.70 8.71
C ALA A 24 -7.67 -12.42 7.38
N HIS A 25 -8.77 -13.16 7.35
CA HIS A 25 -9.22 -13.87 6.16
C HIS A 25 -9.99 -12.94 5.20
N SER A 26 -10.68 -11.92 5.73
CA SER A 26 -11.43 -10.96 4.90
C SER A 26 -10.52 -9.90 4.28
N PRO A 27 -10.77 -9.49 3.02
CA PRO A 27 -9.96 -8.50 2.32
C PRO A 27 -10.15 -7.05 2.81
N SER A 28 -11.06 -6.80 3.77
CA SER A 28 -11.39 -5.46 4.30
C SER A 28 -11.75 -4.47 3.17
N TRP A 29 -11.25 -3.23 3.17
CA TRP A 29 -11.44 -2.25 2.09
C TRP A 29 -10.19 -2.12 1.19
N PHE A 30 -9.21 -3.01 1.38
CA PHE A 30 -7.93 -2.94 0.68
C PHE A 30 -8.05 -3.50 -0.73
N VAL A 31 -7.92 -2.63 -1.74
CA VAL A 31 -8.25 -2.97 -3.13
C VAL A 31 -7.42 -4.15 -3.63
N GLN A 32 -6.12 -4.15 -3.36
CA GLN A 32 -5.22 -5.23 -3.81
C GLN A 32 -5.62 -6.61 -3.26
N LEU A 33 -6.29 -6.67 -2.10
CA LEU A 33 -6.76 -7.91 -1.52
C LEU A 33 -8.03 -8.47 -2.18
N HIS A 34 -8.72 -7.68 -2.99
CA HIS A 34 -9.89 -8.10 -3.76
C HIS A 34 -9.55 -8.50 -5.19
N VAL A 35 -8.50 -7.88 -5.77
CA VAL A 35 -8.19 -8.02 -7.20
C VAL A 35 -7.09 -9.04 -7.45
N LEU A 36 -6.16 -9.22 -6.51
CA LEU A 36 -5.02 -10.14 -6.67
C LEU A 36 -5.31 -11.52 -6.07
N PRO A 37 -4.63 -12.57 -6.56
CA PRO A 37 -4.67 -13.88 -5.91
C PRO A 37 -3.98 -13.83 -4.53
N PRO A 38 -4.38 -14.72 -3.59
CA PRO A 38 -3.87 -14.72 -2.21
C PRO A 38 -2.35 -14.75 -2.08
N ALA A 39 -1.67 -15.49 -2.97
CA ALA A 39 -0.21 -15.61 -2.99
C ALA A 39 0.51 -14.26 -3.22
N LEU A 40 -0.15 -13.29 -3.87
CA LEU A 40 0.45 -11.99 -4.20
C LEU A 40 0.11 -10.90 -3.18
N HIS A 41 -0.80 -11.14 -2.23
CA HIS A 41 -1.28 -10.11 -1.30
C HIS A 41 -0.15 -9.45 -0.50
N VAL A 42 0.77 -10.25 0.05
CA VAL A 42 1.87 -9.74 0.88
C VAL A 42 2.86 -8.96 0.04
N VAL A 43 3.29 -9.54 -1.09
CA VAL A 43 4.26 -8.92 -1.99
C VAL A 43 3.72 -7.62 -2.56
N ALA A 44 2.48 -7.61 -3.07
CA ALA A 44 1.85 -6.40 -3.60
C ALA A 44 1.73 -5.32 -2.52
N SER A 45 1.35 -5.68 -1.29
CA SER A 45 1.24 -4.75 -0.18
C SER A 45 2.60 -4.11 0.18
N VAL A 46 3.68 -4.90 0.21
CA VAL A 46 5.05 -4.38 0.41
C VAL A 46 5.44 -3.43 -0.71
N VAL A 47 5.24 -3.81 -1.97
CA VAL A 47 5.56 -2.96 -3.13
C VAL A 47 4.79 -1.64 -3.07
N MET A 48 3.50 -1.68 -2.72
CA MET A 48 2.68 -0.47 -2.58
C MET A 48 3.22 0.47 -1.49
N VAL A 49 3.62 -0.06 -0.32
CA VAL A 49 4.22 0.76 0.75
C VAL A 49 5.52 1.40 0.25
N LEU A 50 6.41 0.63 -0.37
CA LEU A 50 7.70 1.13 -0.87
C LEU A 50 7.50 2.23 -1.92
N LEU A 51 6.59 2.01 -2.88
CA LEU A 51 6.25 3.02 -3.88
C LEU A 51 5.62 4.26 -3.27
N GLY A 52 4.70 4.10 -2.32
CA GLY A 52 4.08 5.22 -1.62
C GLY A 52 5.10 6.08 -0.88
N VAL A 53 6.02 5.46 -0.14
CA VAL A 53 7.12 6.15 0.56
C VAL A 53 8.05 6.86 -0.43
N ALA A 54 8.41 6.20 -1.53
CA ALA A 54 9.25 6.80 -2.58
C ALA A 54 8.58 8.01 -3.23
N VAL A 55 7.26 7.94 -3.48
CA VAL A 55 6.48 9.07 -4.01
C VAL A 55 6.47 10.24 -3.02
N LEU A 56 6.17 9.98 -1.75
CA LEU A 56 6.08 11.03 -0.73
C LEU A 56 7.43 11.73 -0.52
N THR A 57 8.50 10.96 -0.36
CA THR A 57 9.86 11.50 -0.19
C THR A 57 10.35 12.24 -1.43
N GLY A 58 10.07 11.72 -2.63
CA GLY A 58 10.36 12.36 -3.90
C GLY A 58 9.62 13.68 -4.09
N THR A 59 8.34 13.76 -3.70
CA THR A 59 7.59 15.02 -3.76
C THR A 59 8.09 16.06 -2.77
N ARG A 60 8.52 15.64 -1.59
CA ARG A 60 9.06 16.56 -0.57
C ARG A 60 10.37 17.19 -1.05
N LYS A 61 11.27 16.41 -1.64
CA LYS A 61 12.53 16.89 -2.21
C LYS A 61 12.34 17.91 -3.34
N ARG A 62 11.26 17.81 -4.11
CA ARG A 62 10.95 18.76 -5.21
C ARG A 62 10.33 20.08 -4.74
N ARG A 63 9.87 20.16 -3.48
CA ARG A 63 9.21 21.33 -2.91
C ARG A 63 10.07 22.14 -1.94
N GLY A 64 11.24 21.61 -1.55
CA GLY A 64 12.22 22.31 -0.71
C GLY A 64 13.43 22.75 -1.51
#